data_AF-A0A7S4E3V7-F1
#
_entry.id   AF-A0A7S4E3V7-F1
#
_cell.length_a   1.000
_cell.length_b   1.000
_cell.length_c   1.000
_cell.angle_alpha   90.00
_cell.angle_beta   90.00
_cell.angle_gamma   90.00
#
_symmetry.space_group_name_H-M   'P 1'
#
loop_
_entity.id
_entity.type
_entity.pdbx_description
1 polymer ?
#
loop_
_entity_poly.entity_id
_entity_poly.type
_entity_poly.pdbx_seq_one_letter_code
_entity_poly.pdbx_strand_id
1 'polypeptide(L)'
;IGAYNGVWMSNTLLFEETYGWTGLLVEANPRLFDECVRHRRKATRVKAAVCRGGGSVLFGRARGQAPGSGRVFAPQSPAGMIGMTRATCVPFEDVTAAAGIERYDLASIDVEGSEFDILQSFDWRHVHVDVLIVEWNKVKGDALADLLEDRGYTRDATWRGSD
;
A
#
# COMPACT_ATOMS: atom_id res chain seq x y z
N ILE A 1 2.91 1.59 -0.45
CA ILE A 1 1.63 1.66 0.31
C ILE A 1 1.51 0.36 1.08
N GLY A 2 1.22 0.43 2.38
CA GLY A 2 1.43 -0.70 3.30
C GLY A 2 2.91 -0.83 3.63
N ALA A 3 3.47 0.21 4.24
CA ALA A 3 4.91 0.30 4.47
C ALA A 3 5.40 -0.64 5.59
N TYR A 4 4.49 -1.24 6.36
CA TYR A 4 4.83 -2.05 7.52
C TYR A 4 5.73 -1.25 8.48
N ASN A 5 6.84 -1.81 8.96
CA ASN A 5 7.82 -1.09 9.79
C ASN A 5 8.84 -0.27 8.98
N GLY A 6 8.71 -0.23 7.65
CA GLY A 6 9.58 0.49 6.73
C GLY A 6 10.93 -0.18 6.48
N VAL A 7 11.28 -1.27 7.16
CA VAL A 7 12.61 -1.90 7.07
C VAL A 7 12.50 -3.36 6.65
N TRP A 8 11.76 -4.15 7.42
CA TRP A 8 11.58 -5.57 7.18
C TRP A 8 10.71 -5.78 5.94
N MET A 9 11.15 -6.65 5.02
CA MET A 9 10.50 -6.93 3.73
C MET A 9 10.28 -5.69 2.85
N SER A 10 11.06 -4.62 3.07
CA SER A 10 10.91 -3.39 2.32
C SER A 10 11.50 -3.51 0.92
N ASN A 11 10.64 -3.39 -0.10
CA ASN A 11 11.07 -3.28 -1.50
C ASN A 11 11.77 -1.94 -1.81
N THR A 12 11.78 -0.98 -0.88
CA THR A 12 12.26 0.39 -1.14
C THR A 12 13.43 0.83 -0.27
N LEU A 13 13.79 0.07 0.77
CA LEU A 13 14.82 0.50 1.73
C LEU A 13 16.20 0.64 1.08
N LEU A 14 16.59 -0.34 0.26
CA LEU A 14 17.87 -0.34 -0.46
C LEU A 14 18.04 0.94 -1.29
N PHE A 15 16.98 1.37 -1.97
CA PHE A 15 16.98 2.58 -2.79
C PHE A 15 17.18 3.86 -1.99
N GLU A 16 16.54 3.96 -0.82
CA GLU A 16 16.71 5.09 0.08
C GLU A 16 18.12 5.16 0.69
N GLU A 17 18.65 4.02 1.14
CA GLU A 17 19.94 3.96 1.84
C GLU A 17 21.14 4.07 0.90
N THR A 18 21.07 3.40 -0.25
CA THR A 18 22.22 3.27 -1.16
C THR A 18 22.16 4.24 -2.33
N TYR A 19 20.97 4.47 -2.89
CA TYR A 19 20.79 5.23 -4.14
C TYR A 19 20.23 6.64 -3.92
N GLY A 20 20.04 7.05 -2.65
CA GLY A 20 19.61 8.40 -2.30
C GLY A 20 18.15 8.69 -2.62
N TRP A 21 17.33 7.66 -2.86
CA TRP A 21 15.91 7.86 -3.15
C TRP A 21 15.17 8.48 -1.97
N THR A 22 14.13 9.24 -2.29
CA THR A 22 13.07 9.63 -1.38
C THR A 22 11.74 9.13 -1.93
N GLY A 23 10.65 9.31 -1.20
CA GLY A 23 9.34 8.90 -1.66
C GLY A 23 8.30 9.00 -0.55
N LEU A 24 7.28 8.18 -0.68
CA LEU A 24 6.10 8.18 0.18
C LEU A 24 5.89 6.80 0.81
N LEU A 25 5.82 6.75 2.13
CA LEU A 25 5.44 5.57 2.90
C LEU A 25 4.09 5.81 3.56
N VAL A 26 3.17 4.85 3.43
CA VAL A 26 1.84 4.91 4.00
C VAL A 26 1.60 3.66 4.84
N GLU A 27 1.29 3.83 6.11
CA GLU A 27 1.04 2.73 7.05
C GLU A 27 -0.07 3.08 8.04
N ALA A 28 -1.05 2.19 8.18
CA ALA A 28 -2.22 2.40 9.03
C ALA A 28 -2.00 1.93 10.47
N ASN A 29 -1.15 0.91 10.68
CA ASN A 29 -0.83 0.39 11.99
C ASN A 29 0.06 1.40 12.74
N PRO A 30 -0.42 1.99 13.85
CA PRO A 30 0.32 3.05 14.53
C PRO A 30 1.68 2.60 15.07
N ARG A 31 1.79 1.34 15.53
CA ARG A 31 3.06 0.82 16.07
C ARG A 31 4.11 0.64 14.98
N LEU A 32 3.70 0.14 13.82
CA LEU A 32 4.60 -0.05 12.68
C LEU A 32 4.95 1.28 12.02
N PHE A 33 4.00 2.21 11.96
CA PHE A 33 4.24 3.58 11.52
C PHE A 33 5.32 4.27 12.35
N ASP A 34 5.33 4.09 13.67
CA ASP A 34 6.36 4.67 14.53
C ASP A 34 7.77 4.17 14.16
N GLU A 35 7.91 2.92 13.70
CA GLU A 35 9.17 2.40 13.16
C GLU A 35 9.53 3.05 11.81
N CYS A 36 8.55 3.28 10.94
CA CYS A 36 8.78 4.03 9.70
C CYS A 36 9.34 5.43 10.01
N VAL A 37 8.80 6.11 11.02
CA VAL A 37 9.27 7.44 11.44
C VAL A 37 10.71 7.39 11.94
N ARG A 38 11.11 6.32 12.64
CA ARG A 38 12.49 6.18 13.16
C ARG A 38 13.50 5.88 12.07
N HIS A 39 13.17 4.97 11.16
CA HIS A 39 14.12 4.37 10.22
C HIS A 39 14.11 4.99 8.82
N ARG A 40 12.99 5.56 8.37
CA ARG A 40 12.80 6.00 6.97
C ARG A 40 12.77 7.52 6.83
N ARG A 41 13.82 8.18 7.33
CA ARG A 41 13.85 9.64 7.53
C ARG A 41 13.87 10.45 6.23
N LYS A 42 14.30 9.86 5.10
CA LYS A 42 14.35 10.57 3.82
C LYS A 42 13.00 10.58 3.11
N ALA A 43 12.14 9.59 3.36
CA ALA A 43 10.80 9.53 2.80
C ALA A 43 9.81 10.42 3.57
N THR A 44 8.76 10.87 2.91
CA THR A 44 7.51 11.35 3.53
C THR A 44 6.75 10.15 4.09
N ARG A 45 6.21 10.27 5.32
CA ARG A 45 5.49 9.17 6.00
C ARG A 45 4.09 9.65 6.36
N VAL A 46 3.08 8.88 5.98
CA VAL A 46 1.67 9.15 6.26
C VAL A 46 1.07 8.02 7.08
N LYS A 47 0.53 8.35 8.25
CA LYS A 47 -0.16 7.38 9.11
C LYS A 47 -1.63 7.28 8.71
N ALA A 48 -1.91 6.44 7.73
CA ALA A 48 -3.26 6.25 7.22
C ALA A 48 -3.40 4.91 6.50
N ALA A 49 -4.65 4.46 6.35
CA ALA A 49 -5.02 3.51 5.31
C ALA A 49 -5.29 4.27 3.99
N VAL A 50 -5.19 3.57 2.87
CA VAL A 50 -5.60 4.10 1.56
C VAL A 50 -6.88 3.42 1.12
N CYS A 51 -7.92 4.19 0.82
CA CYS A 51 -9.19 3.69 0.33
C CYS A 51 -10.02 4.82 -0.33
N ARG A 52 -10.94 4.45 -1.21
CA ARG A 52 -11.71 5.39 -2.04
C ARG A 52 -12.59 6.39 -1.26
N GLY A 53 -13.18 5.96 -0.14
CA GLY A 53 -14.21 6.74 0.54
C GLY A 53 -13.71 7.79 1.52
N GLY A 54 -12.42 7.73 1.88
CA GLY A 54 -11.87 8.50 2.99
C GLY A 54 -12.57 8.22 4.34
N GLY A 55 -12.19 8.98 5.36
CA GLY A 55 -12.87 8.97 6.67
C GLY A 55 -12.34 7.92 7.65
N SER A 56 -13.13 7.59 8.67
CA SER A 56 -12.73 6.62 9.70
C SER A 56 -13.12 5.21 9.30
N VAL A 57 -12.13 4.33 9.22
CA VAL A 57 -12.31 2.90 8.93
C VAL A 57 -11.86 2.04 10.10
N LEU A 58 -12.35 0.80 10.12
CA LEU A 58 -11.82 -0.21 11.00
C LEU A 58 -10.62 -0.88 10.35
N PHE A 59 -9.51 -0.97 11.08
CA PHE A 59 -8.27 -1.59 10.65
C PHE A 59 -7.87 -2.66 11.66
N GLY A 60 -7.42 -3.82 11.18
CA GLY A 60 -7.02 -4.92 12.05
C GLY A 60 -6.60 -6.12 11.23
N ARG A 61 -6.65 -7.31 11.80
CA ARG A 61 -6.32 -8.56 11.10
C ARG A 61 -7.31 -9.67 11.38
N ALA A 62 -7.43 -10.59 10.43
CA ALA A 62 -8.13 -11.84 10.65
C ALA A 62 -7.33 -12.78 11.56
N ARG A 63 -8.03 -13.57 12.38
CA ARG A 63 -7.40 -14.64 13.16
C ARG A 63 -6.67 -15.60 12.22
N GLY A 64 -5.41 -15.90 12.50
CA GLY A 64 -4.56 -16.75 11.68
C GLY A 64 -3.62 -16.00 10.73
N GLN A 65 -3.83 -14.70 10.50
CA GLN A 65 -2.86 -13.88 9.76
C GLN A 65 -1.61 -13.58 10.62
N ALA A 66 -0.48 -13.37 9.94
CA ALA A 66 0.81 -13.10 10.56
C ALA A 66 0.76 -11.88 11.50
N PRO A 67 1.56 -11.85 12.58
CA PRO A 67 1.77 -10.64 13.39
C PRO A 67 2.13 -9.43 12.53
N GLY A 68 1.45 -8.30 12.79
CA GLY A 68 1.71 -7.04 12.12
C GLY A 68 0.95 -6.83 10.81
N SER A 69 0.49 -7.89 10.13
CA SER A 69 -0.43 -7.77 8.98
C SER A 69 -1.68 -6.98 9.37
N GLY A 70 -2.28 -6.30 8.40
CA GLY A 70 -3.55 -5.66 8.63
C GLY A 70 -4.20 -5.09 7.38
N ARG A 71 -5.54 -5.10 7.38
CA ARG A 71 -6.36 -4.62 6.28
C ARG A 71 -7.49 -3.72 6.76
N VAL A 72 -8.07 -2.99 5.83
CA VAL A 72 -9.29 -2.22 6.05
C VAL A 72 -10.51 -3.16 6.06
N PHE A 73 -11.44 -2.91 6.98
CA PHE A 73 -12.70 -3.63 7.08
C PHE A 73 -13.89 -2.70 6.95
N ALA A 74 -15.00 -3.26 6.46
CA ALA A 74 -16.29 -2.61 6.58
C ALA A 74 -16.62 -2.34 8.07
N PRO A 75 -17.43 -1.30 8.38
CA PRO A 75 -17.72 -0.87 9.75
C PRO A 75 -18.36 -1.96 10.64
N GLN A 76 -18.92 -3.00 10.02
CA GLN A 76 -19.51 -4.12 10.72
C GLN A 76 -18.41 -5.13 11.03
N SER A 77 -18.01 -5.23 12.30
CA SER A 77 -16.94 -6.13 12.76
C SER A 77 -17.29 -7.59 12.47
N PRO A 78 -16.63 -8.25 11.50
CA PRO A 78 -16.90 -9.65 11.24
C PRO A 78 -16.36 -10.51 12.40
N ALA A 79 -17.04 -11.60 12.72
CA ALA A 79 -16.54 -12.57 13.70
C ALA A 79 -15.13 -13.06 13.30
N GLY A 80 -14.22 -13.17 14.27
CA GLY A 80 -12.85 -13.69 14.05
C GLY A 80 -11.76 -12.64 13.78
N MET A 81 -12.03 -11.35 13.95
CA MET A 81 -11.03 -10.28 13.84
C MET A 81 -10.34 -9.98 15.17
N ILE A 82 -9.05 -9.64 15.12
CA ILE A 82 -8.20 -9.35 16.30
C ILE A 82 -7.42 -8.06 16.08
N GLY A 83 -7.21 -7.29 17.16
CA GLY A 83 -6.37 -6.09 17.13
C GLY A 83 -7.00 -4.94 16.35
N MET A 84 -8.33 -4.81 16.43
CA MET A 84 -9.07 -3.77 15.73
C MET A 84 -8.78 -2.38 16.32
N THR A 85 -8.39 -1.45 15.46
CA THR A 85 -8.25 -0.03 15.75
C THR A 85 -9.02 0.79 14.73
N ARG A 86 -9.35 2.04 15.07
CA ARG A 86 -9.76 3.02 14.08
C ARG A 86 -8.51 3.55 13.38
N ALA A 87 -8.57 3.61 12.06
CA ALA A 87 -7.58 4.29 11.24
C ALA A 87 -8.27 5.37 10.40
N THR A 88 -7.56 6.45 10.13
CA THR A 88 -7.95 7.38 9.06
C THR A 88 -7.67 6.68 7.74
N CYS A 89 -8.66 6.62 6.88
CA CYS A 89 -8.50 6.32 5.49
C CYS A 89 -8.45 7.62 4.69
N VAL A 90 -7.55 7.67 3.70
CA VAL A 90 -7.46 8.76 2.72
C VAL A 90 -7.51 8.17 1.30
N PRO A 91 -8.19 8.82 0.34
CA PRO A 91 -8.04 8.53 -1.08
C PRO A 91 -6.58 8.61 -1.51
N PHE A 92 -6.19 7.79 -2.50
CA PHE A 92 -4.79 7.74 -2.93
C PHE A 92 -4.33 9.08 -3.49
N GLU A 93 -5.18 9.73 -4.29
CA GLU A 93 -4.94 11.05 -4.86
C GLU A 93 -4.57 12.07 -3.78
N ASP A 94 -5.28 12.07 -2.64
CA ASP A 94 -5.04 12.99 -1.54
C ASP A 94 -3.68 12.74 -0.88
N VAL A 95 -3.29 11.46 -0.74
CA VAL A 95 -1.98 11.12 -0.16
C VAL A 95 -0.85 11.58 -1.09
N THR A 96 -0.98 11.35 -2.40
CA THR A 96 0.04 11.78 -3.38
C THR A 96 0.12 13.29 -3.53
N ALA A 97 -1.01 13.98 -3.58
CA ALA A 97 -1.09 15.43 -3.65
C ALA A 97 -0.49 16.08 -2.41
N ALA A 98 -0.79 15.56 -1.21
CA ALA A 98 -0.21 16.05 0.04
C ALA A 98 1.31 15.83 0.12
N ALA A 99 1.83 14.78 -0.54
CA ALA A 99 3.26 14.54 -0.65
C ALA A 99 3.95 15.45 -1.68
N GLY A 100 3.18 16.05 -2.61
CA GLY A 100 3.72 16.85 -3.71
C GLY A 100 4.51 16.02 -4.73
N ILE A 101 4.17 14.74 -4.88
CA ILE A 101 4.87 13.81 -5.78
C ILE A 101 3.89 13.35 -6.86
N GLU A 102 4.20 13.68 -8.11
CA GLU A 102 3.38 13.31 -9.28
C GLU A 102 3.99 12.13 -10.06
N ARG A 103 5.31 11.90 -9.94
CA ARG A 103 6.01 10.80 -10.61
C ARG A 103 6.71 9.91 -9.58
N TYR A 104 6.50 8.61 -9.71
CA TYR A 104 7.15 7.58 -8.91
C TYR A 104 7.90 6.61 -9.81
N ASP A 105 9.20 6.43 -9.61
CA ASP A 105 9.95 5.41 -10.36
C ASP A 105 9.49 3.99 -9.98
N LEU A 106 9.08 3.80 -8.72
CA LEU A 106 8.59 2.52 -8.19
C LEU A 106 7.45 2.76 -7.19
N ALA A 107 6.37 2.00 -7.33
CA ALA A 107 5.36 1.87 -6.30
C ALA A 107 5.17 0.40 -5.90
N SER A 108 5.41 0.11 -4.61
CA SER A 108 5.08 -1.16 -3.97
C SER A 108 3.74 -1.02 -3.25
N ILE A 109 2.77 -1.86 -3.56
CA ILE A 109 1.41 -1.84 -2.99
C ILE A 109 1.10 -3.22 -2.44
N ASP A 110 0.97 -3.28 -1.12
CA ASP A 110 0.62 -4.48 -0.37
C ASP A 110 -0.23 -4.02 0.81
N VAL A 111 -1.55 -4.16 0.69
CA VAL A 111 -2.51 -3.65 1.69
C VAL A 111 -3.51 -4.74 2.09
N GLU A 112 -3.10 -6.00 1.92
CA GLU A 112 -3.81 -7.19 2.38
C GLU A 112 -5.26 -7.28 1.81
N GLY A 113 -5.41 -6.95 0.53
CA GLY A 113 -6.60 -7.27 -0.29
C GLY A 113 -7.39 -6.10 -0.89
N SER A 114 -6.92 -4.86 -0.69
CA SER A 114 -7.56 -3.64 -1.24
C SER A 114 -6.81 -3.04 -2.44
N GLU A 115 -5.83 -3.76 -3.01
CA GLU A 115 -4.92 -3.26 -4.04
C GLU A 115 -5.67 -2.88 -5.32
N PHE A 116 -6.59 -3.74 -5.77
CA PHE A 116 -7.43 -3.48 -6.94
C PHE A 116 -8.28 -2.22 -6.75
N ASP A 117 -8.93 -2.06 -5.59
CA ASP A 117 -9.81 -0.92 -5.32
C ASP A 117 -9.01 0.40 -5.28
N ILE A 118 -7.79 0.35 -4.74
CA ILE A 118 -6.85 1.47 -4.75
C ILE A 118 -6.48 1.83 -6.20
N LEU A 119 -5.98 0.87 -6.98
CA LEU A 119 -5.51 1.11 -8.35
C LEU A 119 -6.63 1.51 -9.31
N GLN A 120 -7.85 1.04 -9.09
CA GLN A 120 -9.02 1.48 -9.84
C GLN A 120 -9.34 2.95 -9.57
N SER A 121 -9.03 3.46 -8.37
CA SER A 121 -9.24 4.86 -7.97
C SER A 121 -8.09 5.81 -8.28
N PHE A 122 -6.93 5.31 -8.70
CA PHE A 122 -5.79 6.15 -9.06
C PHE A 122 -6.17 7.20 -10.12
N ASP A 123 -5.64 8.42 -9.98
CA ASP A 123 -5.73 9.43 -11.03
C ASP A 123 -4.55 9.30 -12.00
N TRP A 124 -4.67 8.33 -12.90
CA TRP A 124 -3.66 7.99 -13.91
C TRP A 124 -3.33 9.11 -14.90
N ARG A 125 -4.05 10.24 -14.87
CA ARG A 125 -3.72 11.42 -15.69
C ARG A 125 -2.69 12.32 -15.02
N HIS A 126 -2.62 12.32 -13.70
CA HIS A 126 -1.75 13.22 -12.94
C HIS A 126 -0.66 12.46 -12.17
N VAL A 127 -0.93 11.23 -11.74
CA VAL A 127 0.06 10.37 -11.08
C VAL A 127 0.60 9.36 -12.07
N HIS A 128 1.92 9.36 -12.22
CA HIS A 128 2.64 8.44 -13.07
C HIS A 128 3.57 7.54 -12.27
N VAL A 129 3.56 6.24 -12.58
CA VAL A 129 4.42 5.24 -11.93
C VAL A 129 5.16 4.46 -13.01
N ASP A 130 6.48 4.35 -12.94
CA ASP A 130 7.23 3.59 -13.94
C ASP A 130 7.15 2.07 -13.69
N VAL A 131 7.34 1.64 -12.45
CA VAL A 131 7.27 0.22 -12.06
C VAL A 131 6.29 0.01 -10.91
N LEU A 132 5.40 -0.98 -11.06
CA LEU A 132 4.44 -1.40 -10.03
C LEU A 132 4.79 -2.79 -9.51
N ILE A 133 4.94 -2.90 -8.19
CA ILE A 133 4.96 -4.18 -7.47
C ILE A 133 3.66 -4.25 -6.67
N VAL A 134 2.76 -5.16 -7.03
CA VAL A 134 1.44 -5.26 -6.40
C VAL A 134 1.25 -6.65 -5.83
N GLU A 135 1.00 -6.75 -4.52
CA GLU A 135 0.56 -8.00 -3.92
C GLU A 135 -0.88 -8.30 -4.35
N TRP A 136 -1.16 -9.53 -4.75
CA TRP A 136 -2.53 -9.93 -5.08
C TRP A 136 -2.75 -11.40 -4.77
N ASN A 137 -4.01 -11.76 -4.50
CA ASN A 137 -4.43 -13.15 -4.38
C ASN A 137 -5.08 -13.64 -5.68
N LYS A 138 -4.90 -14.93 -6.03
CA LYS A 138 -5.30 -15.53 -7.31
C LYS A 138 -6.74 -15.24 -7.76
N VAL A 139 -7.65 -14.92 -6.85
CA VAL A 139 -9.06 -14.63 -7.16
C VAL A 139 -9.25 -13.31 -7.90
N LYS A 140 -8.37 -12.32 -7.72
CA LYS A 140 -8.60 -10.96 -8.21
C LYS A 140 -7.68 -10.48 -9.32
N GLY A 141 -6.61 -11.18 -9.68
CA GLY A 141 -5.58 -10.54 -10.52
C GLY A 141 -5.54 -10.89 -11.98
N ASP A 142 -6.49 -11.66 -12.50
CA ASP A 142 -6.86 -11.47 -13.91
C ASP A 142 -7.44 -10.05 -14.07
N ALA A 143 -8.40 -9.65 -13.23
CA ALA A 143 -8.95 -8.29 -13.26
C ALA A 143 -7.90 -7.20 -12.94
N LEU A 144 -6.96 -7.47 -12.02
CA LEU A 144 -5.85 -6.54 -11.76
C LEU A 144 -4.92 -6.40 -12.96
N ALA A 145 -4.60 -7.51 -13.63
CA ALA A 145 -3.78 -7.49 -14.83
C ALA A 145 -4.48 -6.71 -15.94
N ASP A 146 -5.75 -7.02 -16.21
CA ASP A 146 -6.57 -6.32 -17.20
C ASP A 146 -6.61 -4.81 -16.91
N LEU A 147 -6.85 -4.43 -15.65
CA LEU A 147 -6.84 -3.02 -15.24
C LEU A 147 -5.50 -2.34 -15.57
N LEU A 148 -4.37 -2.97 -15.26
CA LEU A 148 -3.05 -2.38 -15.48
C LEU A 148 -2.66 -2.37 -16.96
N GLU A 149 -3.04 -3.40 -17.73
CA GLU A 149 -2.87 -3.46 -19.18
C GLU A 149 -3.67 -2.36 -19.88
N ASP A 150 -4.91 -2.10 -19.45
CA ASP A 150 -5.73 -0.98 -19.91
C ASP A 150 -5.09 0.40 -19.61
N ARG A 151 -4.17 0.48 -18.62
CA ARG A 151 -3.37 1.68 -18.32
C ARG A 151 -2.00 1.69 -18.99
N GLY A 152 -1.73 0.74 -19.88
CA GLY A 152 -0.50 0.68 -20.66
C GLY A 152 0.68 0.00 -19.95
N TYR A 153 0.45 -0.68 -18.83
CA TYR A 153 1.47 -1.52 -18.21
C TYR A 153 1.53 -2.90 -18.88
N THR A 154 2.68 -3.54 -18.79
CA THR A 154 2.84 -4.94 -19.20
C THR A 154 3.31 -5.73 -17.99
N ARG A 155 2.66 -6.86 -17.72
CA ARG A 155 3.07 -7.74 -16.63
C ARG A 155 4.39 -8.42 -16.97
N ASP A 156 5.38 -8.26 -16.10
CA ASP A 156 6.60 -9.06 -16.17
C ASP A 156 6.31 -10.49 -15.67
N ALA A 157 6.33 -11.45 -16.59
CA ALA A 157 6.07 -12.86 -16.30
C ALA A 157 7.33 -13.62 -15.84
N THR A 158 8.50 -12.98 -15.83
CA THR A 158 9.77 -13.62 -15.46
C THR A 158 9.91 -13.84 -13.95
N TRP A 159 9.17 -13.08 -13.14
CA TRP A 159 9.16 -13.20 -11.69
C TRP A 159 7.82 -13.78 -11.21
N ARG A 160 7.81 -15.07 -10.88
CA ARG A 160 6.74 -15.70 -10.11
C ARG A 160 7.29 -15.92 -8.70
N GLY A 161 6.69 -15.28 -7.70
CA GLY A 161 6.95 -15.63 -6.30
C GLY A 161 6.83 -17.14 -6.11
N SER A 162 7.64 -17.72 -5.23
CA SER A 162 7.71 -19.17 -5.04
C SER A 162 6.32 -19.78 -4.84
N ASP A 163 5.95 -20.71 -5.73
CA ASP A 163 4.73 -21.51 -5.67
C ASP A 163 4.59 -22.30 -4.36
#